data_AF-A0A177EDW7-F1
#
_entry.id   AF-A0A177EDW7-F1
#
_cell.length_a   1.000
_cell.length_b   1.000
_cell.length_c   1.000
_cell.angle_alpha   90.00
_cell.angle_beta   90.00
_cell.angle_gamma   90.00
#
_symmetry.space_group_name_H-M   'P 1'
#
loop_
_entity.id
_entity.type
_entity.pdbx_description
1 polymer ?
#
loop_
_entity_poly.entity_id
_entity_poly.type
_entity_poly.pdbx_seq_one_letter_code
_entity_poly.pdbx_strand_id
1 'polypeptide(L)'
;MEVSCRKCRGAITGAWLEHKGCSVLISEGRVAGARMEEITSGRIYCNRCNNALGRFMWQGTKCICGTWLFPYIAIHKTAVDVIEP
;
A
#
# COMPACT_ATOMS: atom_id res chain seq x y z
N MET A 1 -5.83 6.46 -9.97
CA MET A 1 -5.27 5.09 -10.10
C MET A 1 -6.05 4.21 -9.17
N GLU A 2 -6.81 3.26 -9.70
CA GLU A 2 -7.49 2.26 -8.89
C GLU A 2 -6.58 1.06 -8.75
N VAL A 3 -6.54 0.46 -7.56
CA VAL A 3 -5.77 -0.78 -7.36
C VAL A 3 -6.68 -1.81 -6.74
N SER A 4 -6.50 -3.07 -7.15
CA SER A 4 -7.26 -4.19 -6.66
C SER A 4 -6.32 -5.27 -6.14
N CYS A 5 -6.75 -6.05 -5.15
CA CYS A 5 -5.97 -7.16 -4.66
C CYS A 5 -5.88 -8.26 -5.73
N ARG A 6 -4.66 -8.69 -6.07
CA ARG A 6 -4.45 -9.72 -7.11
C ARG A 6 -5.12 -11.06 -6.81
N LYS A 7 -5.26 -11.41 -5.52
CA LYS A 7 -5.78 -12.72 -5.11
C LYS A 7 -7.31 -12.82 -5.11
N CYS A 8 -8.01 -11.75 -4.75
CA CYS A 8 -9.48 -11.76 -4.61
C CYS A 8 -10.20 -10.69 -5.43
N ARG A 9 -9.45 -9.88 -6.20
CA ARG A 9 -9.94 -8.70 -6.93
C ARG A 9 -10.71 -7.70 -6.05
N GLY A 10 -10.45 -7.71 -4.74
CA GLY A 10 -11.03 -6.72 -3.83
C GLY A 10 -10.48 -5.34 -4.16
N ALA A 11 -11.37 -4.37 -4.38
CA ALA A 11 -10.97 -2.98 -4.62
C ALA A 11 -10.30 -2.39 -3.38
N ILE A 12 -9.14 -1.75 -3.58
CA ILE A 12 -8.40 -1.05 -2.55
C ILE A 12 -8.33 0.42 -2.98
N THR A 13 -9.18 1.23 -2.39
CA THR A 13 -9.30 2.65 -2.78
C THR A 13 -8.33 3.47 -1.95
N GLY A 14 -7.52 4.30 -2.62
CA GLY A 14 -6.54 5.17 -1.99
C GLY A 14 -5.94 6.14 -3.00
N ALA A 15 -5.28 7.19 -2.50
CA ALA A 15 -4.49 8.08 -3.34
C ALA A 15 -3.14 7.42 -3.63
N TRP A 16 -3.12 6.51 -4.61
CA TRP A 16 -1.94 5.72 -4.96
C TRP A 16 -1.00 6.49 -5.90
N LEU A 17 0.26 6.56 -5.50
CA LEU A 17 1.35 7.14 -6.26
C LEU A 17 2.44 6.10 -6.48
N GLU A 18 3.05 6.08 -7.65
CA GLU A 18 4.18 5.22 -7.92
C GLU A 18 5.47 5.79 -7.30
N HIS A 19 6.18 4.98 -6.52
CA HIS A 19 7.47 5.39 -6.00
C HIS A 19 8.58 5.12 -7.04
N LYS A 20 9.03 6.18 -7.73
CA LYS A 20 10.07 6.08 -8.77
C LYS A 20 11.34 5.41 -8.22
N GLY A 21 11.75 4.30 -8.84
CA GLY A 21 12.90 3.49 -8.42
C GLY A 21 12.58 2.31 -7.50
N CYS A 22 11.32 2.14 -7.08
CA CYS A 22 10.88 1.00 -6.27
C CYS A 22 9.67 0.29 -6.88
N SER A 23 9.53 -1.00 -6.61
CA SER A 23 8.39 -1.82 -7.03
C SER A 23 7.18 -1.71 -6.07
N VAL A 24 7.00 -0.53 -5.47
CA VAL A 24 5.93 -0.26 -4.49
C VAL A 24 5.10 0.95 -4.92
N LEU A 25 3.82 0.91 -4.53
CA LEU A 25 2.93 2.07 -4.58
C LEU A 25 2.84 2.66 -3.19
N ILE A 26 2.89 3.97 -3.09
CA ILE A 26 2.79 4.70 -1.84
C ILE A 26 1.50 5.52 -1.81
N SER A 27 0.93 5.69 -0.62
CA SER A 27 -0.18 6.60 -0.38
C SER A 27 0.05 7.36 0.92
N GLU A 28 -0.21 8.66 0.92
CA GLU A 28 -0.05 9.54 2.09
C GLU A 28 -1.33 9.63 2.94
N GLY A 29 -2.38 8.87 2.61
CA GLY A 29 -3.73 9.09 3.13
C GLY A 29 -4.46 7.85 3.64
N ARG A 30 -5.79 7.97 3.76
CA ARG A 30 -6.67 6.86 4.13
C ARG A 30 -6.76 5.87 2.98
N VAL A 31 -6.63 4.59 3.31
CA VAL A 31 -6.85 3.48 2.38
C VAL A 31 -8.09 2.71 2.81
N ALA A 32 -9.04 2.55 1.89
CA ALA A 32 -10.22 1.72 2.07
C ALA A 32 -9.99 0.34 1.41
N GLY A 33 -10.65 -0.70 1.94
CA GLY A 33 -10.52 -2.07 1.40
C GLY A 33 -9.30 -2.84 1.92
N ALA A 34 -8.53 -2.26 2.85
CA ALA A 34 -7.42 -2.92 3.51
C ALA A 34 -7.52 -2.82 5.04
N ARG A 35 -7.12 -3.87 5.74
CA ARG A 35 -7.04 -3.95 7.21
C ARG A 35 -5.63 -3.65 7.66
N MET A 36 -5.51 -2.79 8.66
CA MET A 36 -4.25 -2.40 9.31
C MET A 36 -4.29 -2.93 10.74
N GLU A 37 -3.26 -3.65 11.17
CA GLU A 37 -3.28 -4.34 12.48
C GLU A 37 -2.73 -3.48 13.63
N GLU A 38 -2.14 -2.31 13.34
CA GLU A 38 -1.51 -1.44 14.34
C GLU A 38 -1.89 0.03 14.11
N ILE A 39 -1.58 0.90 15.09
CA ILE A 39 -1.89 2.34 15.00
C ILE A 39 -0.77 3.11 14.30
N THR A 40 0.49 2.81 14.60
CA THR A 40 1.64 3.69 14.24
C THR A 40 2.47 3.16 13.08
N SER A 41 2.69 1.85 13.04
CA SER A 41 3.36 1.17 11.93
C SER A 41 2.98 -0.30 11.97
N GLY A 42 2.71 -0.90 10.82
CA GLY A 42 2.26 -2.28 10.81
C GLY A 42 2.03 -2.81 9.41
N ARG A 43 1.61 -4.06 9.32
CA ARG A 43 1.29 -4.70 8.03
C ARG A 43 -0.13 -4.36 7.60
N ILE A 44 -0.31 -4.37 6.29
CA ILE A 44 -1.57 -4.11 5.61
C ILE A 44 -2.01 -5.39 4.91
N TYR A 45 -3.24 -5.80 5.18
CA TYR A 45 -3.83 -7.00 4.61
C TYR A 45 -5.10 -6.65 3.84
N CYS A 46 -5.41 -7.43 2.81
CA CYS A 46 -6.70 -7.32 2.15
C CYS A 46 -7.82 -7.76 3.10
N ASN A 47 -8.88 -6.98 3.21
CA ASN A 47 -10.02 -7.29 4.09
C ASN A 47 -10.79 -8.56 3.70
N ARG A 48 -10.77 -8.97 2.42
CA ARG A 48 -11.50 -10.16 1.93
C ARG A 48 -10.72 -11.46 2.07
N CYS A 49 -9.44 -11.45 1.71
CA CYS A 49 -8.64 -12.68 1.60
C CYS A 49 -7.47 -12.75 2.59
N ASN A 50 -7.32 -11.73 3.44
CA ASN A 50 -6.23 -11.59 4.41
C ASN A 50 -4.83 -11.69 3.78
N ASN A 51 -4.71 -11.46 2.47
CA ASN A 51 -3.44 -11.47 1.77
C ASN A 51 -2.62 -10.23 2.15
N ALA A 52 -1.32 -10.41 2.41
CA ALA A 52 -0.44 -9.31 2.73
C ALA A 52 -0.25 -8.42 1.49
N LEU A 53 -0.65 -7.16 1.60
CA LEU A 53 -0.53 -6.16 0.53
C LEU A 53 0.76 -5.34 0.69
N GLY A 54 1.16 -5.08 1.93
CA GLY A 54 2.36 -4.32 2.26
C GLY A 54 2.40 -3.85 3.71
N ARG A 55 2.92 -2.64 3.93
CA ARG A 55 3.18 -2.07 5.26
C ARG A 55 2.87 -0.57 5.27
N PHE A 56 2.49 -0.04 6.42
CA PHE A 56 2.40 1.40 6.66
C PHE A 56 3.35 1.84 7.79
N MET A 57 3.78 3.09 7.72
CA MET A 57 4.68 3.73 8.68
C MET A 57 4.27 5.20 8.82
N TRP A 58 3.54 5.55 9.89
CA TRP A 58 3.14 6.95 10.16
C TRP A 58 4.28 7.80 10.71
N GLN A 59 5.28 7.16 11.33
CA GLN A 59 6.49 7.85 11.82
C GLN A 59 7.49 8.16 10.69
N GLY A 60 7.15 7.80 9.44
CA GLY A 60 8.06 7.83 8.31
C GLY A 60 9.20 6.81 8.40
N THR A 61 9.80 6.47 7.26
CA THR A 61 11.02 5.69 7.22
C THR A 61 11.79 5.96 5.94
N LYS A 62 13.06 5.62 5.96
CA LYS A 62 13.88 5.57 4.77
C LYS A 62 13.47 4.36 3.93
N CYS A 63 13.09 4.59 2.68
CA CYS A 63 12.87 3.54 1.71
C CYS A 63 14.20 2.85 1.35
N ILE A 64 14.14 1.63 0.82
CA ILE A 64 15.32 0.89 0.38
C ILE A 64 16.09 1.60 -0.75
N CYS A 65 15.41 2.42 -1.56
CA CYS A 65 16.07 3.27 -2.56
C CYS A 65 16.83 4.47 -1.96
N GLY A 66 16.72 4.70 -0.66
CA GLY A 66 17.38 5.79 0.05
C GLY A 66 16.53 7.04 0.25
N THR A 67 15.36 7.14 -0.39
CA THR A 67 14.43 8.26 -0.25
C THR A 67 13.69 8.19 1.09
N TRP A 68 13.55 9.34 1.76
CA TRP A 68 12.69 9.45 2.94
C TRP A 68 11.23 9.49 2.54
N LEU A 69 10.43 8.64 3.17
CA LEU A 69 8.99 8.57 2.99
C LEU A 69 8.31 8.91 4.33
N PHE A 70 7.38 9.86 4.32
CA PHE A 70 6.77 10.41 5.53
C PHE A 70 5.33 10.85 5.28
N PRO A 71 4.45 10.65 6.28
CA PRO A 71 3.93 9.31 6.60
C PRO A 71 3.43 8.60 5.34
N TYR A 72 3.59 7.28 5.27
CA TYR A 72 3.14 6.57 4.07
C TYR A 72 2.62 5.16 4.33
N ILE A 73 1.75 4.75 3.43
CA ILE A 73 1.27 3.39 3.22
C ILE A 73 1.96 2.88 1.96
N ALA A 74 2.74 1.80 2.05
CA ALA A 74 3.30 1.12 0.89
C ALA A 74 2.66 -0.23 0.65
N ILE A 75 2.27 -0.48 -0.60
CA ILE A 75 1.83 -1.78 -1.09
C ILE A 75 2.74 -2.26 -2.23
N HIS A 76 2.96 -3.56 -2.30
CA HIS A 76 3.79 -4.15 -3.35
C HIS A 76 2.99 -4.29 -4.65
N LYS A 77 3.56 -3.84 -5.77
CA LYS A 77 2.96 -4.01 -7.11
C LYS A 77 2.75 -5.48 -7.50
N THR A 78 3.41 -6.42 -6.82
CA THR A 78 3.23 -7.86 -7.04
C THR A 78 1.99 -8.43 -6.34
N ALA A 79 1.48 -7.74 -5.31
CA ALA A 79 0.32 -8.17 -4.51
C ALA A 79 -0.99 -7.51 -4.96
N VAL A 80 -0.91 -6.47 -5.79
CA VAL A 80 -2.05 -5.72 -6.33
C VAL A 80 -1.97 -5.62 -7.84
N ASP A 81 -3.13 -5.53 -8.48
CA ASP A 81 -3.26 -5.18 -9.88
C ASP A 81 -3.67 -3.72 -9.98
N VAL A 82 -2.86 -2.95 -10.69
CA VAL A 82 -3.12 -1.54 -10.99
C VAL A 82 -4.06 -1.52 -12.18
N ILE A 83 -5.23 -0.92 -11.98
CA ILE A 83 -6.19 -0.67 -13.04
C ILE A 83 -5.95 0.78 -13.44
N GLU A 84 -5.24 0.97 -14.55
CA GLU A 84 -5.25 2.27 -15.22
C GLU A 84 -6.66 2.51 -15.77
N PRO A 85 -7.17 3.76 -15.69
CA PRO A 85 -8.49 4.10 -16.21
C PRO A 85 -8.59 3.89 -17.72
#